data_AF-A0A1P8MUY9-F1
#
_entry.id   AF-A0A1P8MUY9-F1
#
_cell.length_a   1.000
_cell.length_b   1.000
_cell.length_c   1.000
_cell.angle_alpha   90.00
_cell.angle_beta   90.00
_cell.angle_gamma   90.00
#
_symmetry.space_group_name_H-M   'P 1'
#
loop_
_entity.id
_entity.type
_entity.pdbx_description
1 polymer ?
#
loop_
_entity_poly.entity_id
_entity_poly.type
_entity_poly.pdbx_seq_one_letter_code
_entity_poly.pdbx_strand_id
1 'polypeptide(L)'
;MKRALWLAIATLTAAILFYVSRFWDFRLWPRDGLFGIEALRPQGGLVAQWLRGTDLAPFELLIWAIGAFLILTLLQKLYDLLNPPPE
;
A
#
# COMPACT_ATOMS: atom_id res chain seq x y z
N MET A 1 8.13 -18.27 15.44
CA MET A 1 7.46 -16.97 15.70
C MET A 1 7.95 -15.85 14.77
N LYS A 2 9.27 -15.58 14.65
CA LYS A 2 9.81 -14.55 13.72
C LYS A 2 9.30 -14.68 12.26
N ARG A 3 9.26 -15.88 11.68
CA ARG A 3 8.70 -16.10 10.32
C ARG A 3 7.24 -15.69 10.19
N ALA A 4 6.40 -16.05 11.17
CA ALA A 4 4.98 -15.70 11.16
C ALA A 4 4.77 -14.18 11.26
N LEU A 5 5.61 -13.50 12.07
CA LEU A 5 5.59 -12.04 12.15
C LEU A 5 5.92 -11.39 10.80
N TRP A 6 6.98 -11.84 10.12
CA TRP A 6 7.35 -11.29 8.81
C TRP A 6 6.32 -11.57 7.72
N LEU A 7 5.70 -12.76 7.74
CA LEU A 7 4.58 -13.07 6.86
C LEU A 7 3.38 -12.15 7.12
N ALA A 8 3.04 -11.90 8.40
CA ALA A 8 1.97 -10.98 8.76
C ALA A 8 2.27 -9.55 8.30
N ILE A 9 3.50 -9.05 8.50
CA ILE A 9 3.94 -7.74 8.02
C ILE A 9 3.81 -7.65 6.50
N ALA A 10 4.36 -8.61 5.76
CA ALA A 10 4.29 -8.62 4.30
C ALA A 10 2.83 -8.64 3.79
N THR A 11 1.97 -9.42 4.45
CA THR A 11 0.54 -9.52 4.11
C THR A 11 -0.19 -8.19 4.36
N LEU A 12 0.07 -7.55 5.50
CA LEU A 12 -0.49 -6.23 5.84
C LEU A 12 -0.01 -5.15 4.88
N THR A 13 1.28 -5.13 4.56
CA THR A 13 1.83 -4.19 3.57
C THR A 13 1.19 -4.39 2.20
N ALA A 14 1.04 -5.64 1.74
CA ALA A 14 0.36 -5.93 0.48
C ALA A 14 -1.10 -5.45 0.50
N ALA A 15 -1.84 -5.71 1.59
CA ALA A 15 -3.21 -5.24 1.75
C ALA A 15 -3.32 -3.71 1.70
N ILE A 16 -2.41 -2.99 2.36
CA ILE A 16 -2.35 -1.52 2.34
C ILE A 16 -2.05 -1.01 0.91
N LEU A 17 -1.06 -1.58 0.23
CA LEU A 17 -0.70 -1.20 -1.14
C LEU A 17 -1.85 -1.44 -2.12
N PHE A 18 -2.54 -2.57 -1.96
CA PHE A 18 -3.74 -2.89 -2.72
C PHE A 18 -4.84 -1.88 -2.45
N TYR A 19 -5.10 -1.55 -1.19
CA TYR A 19 -6.12 -0.58 -0.82
C TYR A 19 -5.85 0.83 -1.37
N VAL A 20 -4.59 1.28 -1.34
CA VAL A 20 -4.17 2.57 -1.90
C VAL A 20 -4.26 2.57 -3.44
N SER A 21 -4.17 1.40 -4.06
CA SER A 21 -4.26 1.22 -5.50
C SER A 21 -5.64 1.56 -6.05
N ARG A 22 -5.68 1.95 -7.32
CA ARG A 22 -6.92 1.99 -8.12
C ARG A 22 -7.55 0.61 -8.36
N PHE A 23 -6.81 -0.48 -8.15
CA PHE A 23 -7.32 -1.85 -8.35
C PHE A 23 -8.14 -2.36 -7.17
N TRP A 24 -8.35 -1.55 -6.13
CA TRP A 24 -9.20 -1.90 -5.01
C TRP A 24 -10.68 -1.70 -5.35
N ASP A 25 -11.34 -2.78 -5.79
CA ASP A 25 -12.78 -2.78 -6.05
C ASP A 25 -13.63 -3.24 -4.84
N PHE A 26 -13.00 -3.67 -3.76
CA PHE A 26 -13.71 -4.23 -2.60
C PHE A 26 -14.33 -3.15 -1.71
N ARG A 27 -15.66 -3.07 -1.70
CA ARG A 27 -16.41 -2.19 -0.78
C ARG A 27 -16.54 -2.82 0.60
N LEU A 28 -15.44 -2.90 1.34
CA LEU A 28 -15.41 -3.56 2.65
C LEU A 28 -16.01 -2.72 3.79
N TRP A 29 -16.28 -1.42 3.60
CA TRP A 29 -16.82 -0.54 4.64
C TRP A 29 -17.74 0.58 4.10
N PRO A 30 -18.47 1.29 4.98
CA PRO A 30 -19.41 2.35 4.60
C PRO A 30 -18.72 3.53 3.91
N ARG A 31 -19.52 4.36 3.21
CA ARG A 31 -19.04 5.56 2.50
C ARG A 31 -18.39 6.60 3.41
N ASP A 32 -18.73 6.58 4.70
CA ASP A 32 -18.18 7.46 5.73
C ASP A 32 -16.69 7.15 6.03
N GLY A 33 -16.16 6.06 5.46
CA GLY A 33 -14.77 5.69 5.53
C GLY A 33 -14.44 4.74 6.67
N LEU A 34 -13.21 4.23 6.68
CA LEU A 34 -12.75 3.28 7.70
C LEU A 34 -12.67 3.99 9.07
N PHE A 35 -13.37 3.47 10.08
CA PHE A 35 -13.50 4.09 11.42
C PHE A 35 -14.05 5.53 11.42
N GLY A 36 -14.80 5.94 10.38
CA GLY A 36 -15.32 7.30 10.23
C GLY A 36 -14.33 8.31 9.66
N ILE A 37 -13.17 7.86 9.16
CA ILE A 37 -12.20 8.71 8.48
C ILE A 37 -12.58 8.80 7.00
N GLU A 38 -13.18 9.92 6.59
CA GLU A 38 -13.66 10.12 5.22
C GLU A 38 -12.56 10.01 4.15
N ALA A 39 -11.30 10.30 4.50
CA ALA A 39 -10.17 10.13 3.59
C ALA A 39 -9.93 8.66 3.24
N LEU A 40 -10.35 7.71 4.09
CA LEU A 40 -10.22 6.27 3.86
C LEU A 40 -11.49 5.69 3.24
N ARG A 41 -11.84 6.17 2.04
CA ARG A 41 -13.04 5.70 1.33
C ARG A 41 -12.93 4.25 0.88
N PRO A 42 -14.06 3.51 0.82
CA PRO A 42 -14.08 2.09 0.44
C PRO A 42 -13.72 1.79 -1.02
N GLN A 43 -13.33 2.78 -1.82
CA GLN A 43 -13.14 2.64 -3.28
C GLN A 43 -11.67 2.76 -3.73
N GLY A 44 -10.72 2.71 -2.78
CA GLY A 44 -9.29 2.87 -3.08
C GLY A 44 -8.99 4.15 -3.84
N GLY A 45 -7.99 4.09 -4.74
CA GLY A 45 -7.66 5.23 -5.62
C GLY A 45 -7.17 6.46 -4.85
N LEU A 46 -6.56 6.26 -3.68
CA LEU A 46 -6.05 7.34 -2.83
C LEU A 46 -4.97 8.15 -3.56
N VAL A 47 -4.14 7.49 -4.37
CA VAL A 47 -3.14 8.16 -5.20
C VAL A 47 -3.81 9.06 -6.24
N ALA A 48 -4.87 8.56 -6.91
CA ALA A 48 -5.64 9.36 -7.87
C ALA A 48 -6.35 10.56 -7.21
N GLN A 49 -6.86 10.38 -5.99
CA GLN A 49 -7.42 11.49 -5.22
C GLN A 49 -6.35 12.51 -4.83
N TRP A 50 -5.17 12.05 -4.42
CA TRP A 50 -4.05 12.91 -4.04
C TRP A 50 -3.47 13.70 -5.23
N LEU A 51 -3.41 13.09 -6.42
CA LEU A 51 -2.91 13.74 -7.65
C LEU A 51 -3.96 14.60 -8.36
N ARG A 52 -5.20 14.63 -7.87
CA ARG A 52 -6.30 15.34 -8.52
C ARG A 52 -5.99 16.84 -8.62
N GLY A 53 -6.12 17.40 -9.83
CA GLY A 53 -5.83 18.82 -10.09
C GLY A 53 -4.36 19.16 -10.32
N THR A 54 -3.49 18.15 -10.41
CA THR A 54 -2.07 18.32 -10.76
C THR A 54 -1.79 17.81 -12.17
N ASP A 55 -0.72 18.32 -12.80
CA ASP A 55 -0.22 17.80 -14.09
C ASP A 55 0.29 16.34 -14.00
N LEU A 56 0.43 15.83 -12.78
CA LEU A 56 0.85 14.46 -12.50
C LEU A 56 -0.31 13.45 -12.49
N ALA A 57 -1.57 13.90 -12.55
CA ALA A 57 -2.75 13.02 -12.55
C ALA A 57 -2.71 11.92 -13.64
N PRO A 58 -2.24 12.17 -14.88
CA PRO A 58 -2.13 11.12 -15.90
C PRO A 58 -1.09 10.04 -15.57
N PHE A 59 -0.13 10.36 -14.71
CA PHE A 59 0.97 9.47 -14.31
C PHE A 59 0.67 8.70 -13.02
N GLU A 60 -0.57 8.70 -12.54
CA GLU A 60 -0.99 8.04 -11.30
C GLU A 60 -0.53 6.58 -11.20
N LEU A 61 -0.74 5.79 -12.25
CA LEU A 61 -0.34 4.37 -12.27
C LEU A 61 1.18 4.20 -12.17
N LEU A 62 1.95 5.06 -12.84
CA LEU A 62 3.42 5.06 -12.78
C LEU A 62 3.90 5.42 -11.38
N ILE A 63 3.32 6.47 -10.79
CA ILE A 63 3.64 6.92 -9.43
C ILE A 63 3.31 5.82 -8.41
N TRP A 64 2.14 5.18 -8.54
CA TRP A 64 1.76 4.07 -7.69
C TRP A 64 2.70 2.87 -7.85
N ALA A 65 3.05 2.48 -9.07
CA ALA A 65 3.93 1.34 -9.33
C ALA A 65 5.34 1.57 -8.76
N ILE A 66 5.90 2.76 -8.96
CA ILE A 66 7.20 3.15 -8.40
C ILE A 66 7.13 3.14 -6.87
N GLY A 67 6.09 3.74 -6.28
CA GLY A 67 5.90 3.77 -4.83
C GLY A 67 5.78 2.38 -4.22
N ALA A 68 4.99 1.49 -4.83
CA ALA A 68 4.84 0.11 -4.40
C ALA A 68 6.17 -0.64 -4.47
N PHE A 69 6.91 -0.51 -5.56
CA PHE A 69 8.21 -1.17 -5.73
C PHE A 69 9.24 -0.67 -4.70
N LEU A 70 9.27 0.64 -4.44
CA LEU A 70 10.13 1.23 -3.41
C LEU A 70 9.79 0.70 -2.01
N ILE A 71 8.50 0.67 -1.64
CA ILE A 71 8.05 0.17 -0.33
C ILE A 71 8.43 -1.31 -0.15
N LEU A 72 8.18 -2.15 -1.16
CA LEU A 72 8.54 -3.58 -1.09
C LEU A 72 10.05 -3.78 -1.04
N THR A 73 10.82 -2.99 -1.78
CA THR A 73 12.29 -3.04 -1.75
C THR A 73 12.84 -2.65 -0.38
N LEU A 74 12.30 -1.59 0.23
CA LEU A 74 12.69 -1.16 1.58
C LEU A 74 12.32 -2.21 2.63
N LEU A 75 11.14 -2.83 2.49
CA LEU A 75 10.72 -3.91 3.38
C LEU A 75 11.64 -5.12 3.26
N GLN A 76 12.03 -5.49 2.04
CA GLN A 76 12.99 -6.57 1.80
C GLN A 76 14.36 -6.23 2.41
N LYS A 77 14.90 -5.03 2.16
CA LYS A 77 16.16 -4.58 2.77
C LYS A 77 16.11 -4.60 4.29
N LEU A 78 14.99 -4.19 4.89
CA LEU A 78 14.79 -4.24 6.34
C LEU A 78 14.76 -5.69 6.85
N TYR A 79 14.09 -6.58 6.12
CA TYR A 79 14.08 -8.01 6.42
C TYR A 79 15.50 -8.61 6.39
N ASP A 80 16.27 -8.34 5.33
CA ASP A 80 17.62 -8.86 5.15
C ASP A 80 18.58 -8.32 6.22
N LEU A 81 18.46 -7.03 6.56
CA LEU A 81 19.23 -6.40 7.64
C LEU A 81 18.98 -7.07 9.00
N LEU A 82 17.74 -7.46 9.27
CA LEU A 82 17.33 -8.06 10.55
C LEU A 82 17.45 -9.60 10.58
N ASN A 83 17.63 -10.22 9.42
CA ASN A 83 17.79 -11.68 9.26
C ASN A 83 18.93 -11.97 8.27
N PRO A 84 20.17 -11.59 8.58
CA PRO A 84 21.30 -11.86 7.70
C PRO A 84 21.43 -13.37 7.44
N PRO A 85 21.84 -13.79 6.24
CA PRO A 85 22.06 -15.19 5.94
C PRO A 85 23.17 -15.73 6.86
N PRO A 86 23.06 -17.01 7.31
CA PRO A 86 24.16 -17.66 8.02
C PRO A 86 25.37 -17.75 7.06
N GLU A 87 26.55 -17.37 7.57
CA GLU A 87 27.84 -17.52 6.87
C GLU A 87 28.15 -18.97 6.49
#